data_AF-A0A7Y5R9M8-F1
#
_entry.id   AF-A0A7Y5R9M8-F1
#
_cell.length_a   1.000
_cell.length_b   1.000
_cell.length_c   1.000
_cell.angle_alpha   90.00
_cell.angle_beta   90.00
_cell.angle_gamma   90.00
#
_symmetry.space_group_name_H-M   'P 1'
#
loop_
_entity.id
_entity.type
_entity.pdbx_description
1 polymer ?
#
loop_
_entity_poly.entity_id
_entity_poly.type
_entity_poly.pdbx_seq_one_letter_code
_entity_poly.pdbx_strand_id
1 'polypeptide(L)'
;MLLHYLNKLDNNPFNNHKKNFPILSQVSDDNRAFVMKQFNIEYVAAKRDDFELLYQACQRQNILRNLHDPASPVEVQVRSLTVQGKYEEAFQQLEGRLGAAENNLDLPQLRARYNAWLTAKNAGAADSRDLDLEINRIRYTLLTFANQIPQP
;
A
#
# COMPACT_ATOMS: atom_id res chain seq x y z
N MET A 1 11.09 2.47 -3.17
CA MET A 1 12.32 1.67 -3.08
C MET A 1 12.29 0.94 -1.73
N LEU A 2 11.94 -0.34 -1.69
CA LEU A 2 12.03 -1.13 -0.44
C LEU A 2 13.49 -1.54 -0.26
N LEU A 3 14.17 -0.90 0.69
CA LEU A 3 15.54 -1.20 1.07
C LEU A 3 15.52 -2.20 2.23
N HIS A 4 16.08 -3.39 2.04
CA HIS A 4 16.30 -4.33 3.14
C HIS A 4 17.78 -4.70 3.19
N TYR A 5 18.38 -4.48 4.37
CA TYR A 5 19.73 -4.92 4.67
C TYR A 5 19.64 -6.28 5.37
N LEU A 6 20.35 -7.29 4.87
CA LEU A 6 20.33 -8.63 5.44
C LEU A 6 21.63 -8.90 6.20
N ASN A 7 21.52 -9.20 7.48
CA ASN A 7 22.65 -9.62 8.30
C ASN A 7 22.94 -11.12 8.04
N LYS A 8 24.14 -11.44 7.52
CA LYS A 8 24.57 -12.81 7.18
C LYS A 8 25.58 -13.41 8.18
N LEU A 9 25.57 -13.00 9.44
CA LEU A 9 26.53 -13.51 10.43
C LEU A 9 26.55 -15.05 10.59
N ASP A 10 25.49 -15.78 10.21
CA ASP A 10 25.33 -17.19 10.60
C ASP A 10 25.35 -18.23 9.46
N ASN A 11 25.79 -17.92 8.22
CA ASN A 11 25.82 -18.88 7.08
C ASN A 11 24.53 -19.73 6.89
N ASN A 12 23.39 -19.24 7.37
CA ASN A 12 22.12 -19.96 7.46
C ASN A 12 21.19 -19.47 6.33
N PRO A 13 20.26 -20.30 5.81
CA PRO A 13 19.20 -19.81 4.95
C PRO A 13 18.40 -18.77 5.73
N PHE A 14 18.08 -17.67 5.06
CA PHE A 14 17.36 -16.49 5.54
C PHE A 14 16.51 -16.73 6.81
N ASN A 15 16.94 -16.18 7.95
CA ASN A 15 16.19 -16.24 9.22
C ASN A 15 15.88 -14.81 9.71
N ASN A 16 14.61 -14.41 9.61
CA ASN A 16 14.14 -13.09 10.04
C ASN A 16 13.78 -12.99 11.54
N HIS A 17 14.10 -14.01 12.35
CA HIS A 17 13.83 -13.96 13.80
C HIS A 17 14.63 -12.87 14.52
N LYS A 18 15.81 -12.51 14.00
CA LYS A 18 16.68 -11.49 14.61
C LYS A 18 16.31 -10.04 14.26
N LYS A 19 15.17 -9.79 13.59
CA LYS A 19 14.70 -8.46 13.18
C LYS A 19 15.82 -7.64 12.53
N ASN A 20 16.11 -7.92 11.26
CA ASN A 20 17.10 -7.14 10.51
C ASN A 20 16.64 -5.68 10.44
N PHE A 21 17.27 -4.80 11.22
CA PHE A 21 16.94 -3.38 11.26
C PHE A 21 17.51 -2.69 10.02
N PRO A 22 16.72 -1.84 9.32
CA PRO A 22 17.27 -0.98 8.30
C PRO A 22 18.29 -0.03 8.94
N ILE A 23 19.53 0.01 8.43
CA ILE A 23 20.47 1.06 8.81
C ILE A 23 19.95 2.37 8.23
N LEU A 24 19.22 3.12 9.06
CA LEU A 24 18.72 4.47 8.77
C LEU A 24 19.75 5.56 9.09
N SER A 25 21.03 5.20 9.21
CA SER A 25 22.12 6.15 9.44
C SER A 25 22.55 6.78 8.11
N GLN A 26 22.69 8.11 8.08
CA GLN A 26 23.33 8.83 6.98
C GLN A 26 24.83 8.57 7.03
N VAL A 27 25.24 7.43 6.51
CA VAL A 27 26.65 7.04 6.37
C VAL A 27 27.11 7.51 5.00
N SER A 28 28.21 8.27 4.91
CA SER A 28 28.85 8.60 3.63
C SER A 28 29.20 7.31 2.86
N ASP A 29 29.20 7.35 1.53
CA ASP A 29 29.35 6.15 0.69
C ASP A 29 30.63 5.35 1.03
N ASP A 30 31.73 6.03 1.35
CA ASP A 30 33.00 5.39 1.77
C ASP A 30 32.88 4.63 3.09
N ASN A 31 32.17 5.20 4.07
CA ASN A 31 31.93 4.56 5.37
C ASN A 31 30.89 3.44 5.26
N ARG A 32 30.00 3.51 4.27
CA ARG A 32 28.96 2.49 4.02
C ARG A 32 29.60 1.16 3.64
N ALA A 33 30.56 1.15 2.72
CA ALA A 33 31.25 -0.07 2.31
C ALA A 33 32.00 -0.73 3.48
N PHE A 34 32.64 0.06 4.34
CA PHE A 34 33.29 -0.41 5.56
C PHE A 34 32.29 -1.06 6.54
N VAL A 35 31.17 -0.39 6.82
CA VAL A 35 30.12 -0.90 7.71
C VAL A 35 29.49 -2.19 7.15
N MET A 36 29.17 -2.23 5.84
CA MET A 36 28.60 -3.43 5.21
C MET A 36 29.55 -4.63 5.34
N LYS A 37 30.85 -4.41 5.14
CA LYS A 37 31.87 -5.47 5.26
C LYS A 37 32.04 -5.93 6.72
N GLN A 38 32.11 -5.00 7.67
CA GLN A 38 32.33 -5.30 9.08
C GLN A 38 31.16 -6.08 9.70
N PHE A 39 29.92 -5.79 9.27
CA PHE A 39 28.72 -6.45 9.77
C PHE A 39 28.21 -7.59 8.86
N ASN A 40 28.97 -7.94 7.81
CA ASN A 40 28.58 -8.93 6.80
C ASN A 40 27.14 -8.71 6.27
N ILE A 41 26.85 -7.47 5.90
CA ILE A 41 25.53 -7.06 5.44
C ILE A 41 25.54 -7.07 3.91
N GLU A 42 24.61 -7.83 3.33
CA GLU A 42 24.40 -7.83 1.89
C GLU A 42 23.24 -6.92 1.51
N TYR A 43 23.46 -6.12 0.47
CA TYR A 43 22.44 -5.27 -0.14
C TYR A 43 21.54 -6.11 -1.05
N VAL A 44 20.27 -6.24 -0.68
CA VAL A 44 19.26 -6.85 -1.55
C VAL A 44 18.31 -5.77 -2.01
N ALA A 45 18.56 -5.23 -3.20
CA ALA A 45 17.53 -4.50 -3.94
C ALA A 45 16.62 -5.51 -4.62
N ALA A 46 15.31 -5.33 -4.45
CA ALA A 46 14.33 -6.03 -5.28
C ALA A 46 14.58 -5.67 -6.75
N LYS A 47 14.90 -6.68 -7.56
CA LYS A 47 15.00 -6.56 -9.01
C LYS A 47 13.62 -6.64 -9.63
N ARG A 48 13.50 -6.21 -10.88
CA ARG A 48 12.24 -6.32 -11.65
C ARG A 48 11.70 -7.75 -11.65
N ASP A 49 12.59 -8.73 -11.77
CA ASP A 49 12.24 -10.15 -11.79
C ASP A 49 11.60 -10.63 -10.47
N ASP A 50 11.97 -10.02 -9.33
CA ASP A 50 11.35 -10.34 -8.04
C ASP A 50 9.88 -9.92 -8.00
N PHE A 51 9.54 -8.81 -8.68
CA PHE A 51 8.14 -8.36 -8.81
C PHE A 51 7.35 -9.27 -9.75
N GLU A 52 7.96 -9.78 -10.81
CA GLU A 52 7.33 -10.73 -11.73
C GLU A 52 7.01 -12.05 -11.00
N LEU A 53 7.96 -12.56 -10.21
CA LEU A 53 7.75 -13.75 -9.38
C LEU A 53 6.63 -13.53 -8.35
N LEU A 54 6.60 -12.36 -7.70
CA LEU A 54 5.53 -12.00 -6.77
C LEU A 54 4.18 -11.92 -7.48
N TYR A 55 4.12 -11.28 -8.66
CA TYR A 55 2.91 -11.18 -9.47
C TYR A 55 2.38 -12.56 -9.84
N GLN A 56 3.23 -13.46 -10.33
CA GLN A 56 2.85 -14.83 -10.68
C GLN A 56 2.37 -15.63 -9.46
N ALA A 57 3.01 -15.47 -8.29
CA ALA A 57 2.55 -16.10 -7.06
C ALA A 57 1.16 -15.61 -6.65
N CYS A 58 0.92 -14.30 -6.71
CA CYS A 58 -0.38 -13.70 -6.47
C CYS A 58 -1.44 -14.15 -7.49
N GLN A 59 -1.06 -14.31 -8.76
CA GLN A 59 -1.94 -14.80 -9.82
C GLN A 59 -2.42 -16.22 -9.53
N ARG A 60 -1.49 -17.11 -9.15
CA ARG A 60 -1.80 -18.52 -8.80
C ARG A 60 -2.75 -18.62 -7.61
N GLN A 61 -2.65 -17.70 -6.66
CA GLN A 61 -3.56 -17.63 -5.51
C GLN A 61 -4.85 -16.86 -5.79
N ASN A 62 -5.01 -16.33 -7.01
CA ASN A 62 -6.16 -15.54 -7.43
C ASN A 62 -6.44 -14.33 -6.50
N ILE A 63 -5.38 -13.74 -5.94
CA ILE A 63 -5.44 -12.55 -5.08
C ILE A 63 -5.06 -11.28 -5.84
N LEU A 64 -4.75 -11.39 -7.14
CA LEU A 64 -4.55 -10.23 -7.98
C LEU A 64 -5.86 -9.46 -8.15
N ARG A 65 -5.74 -8.14 -8.16
CA ARG A 65 -6.87 -7.27 -8.39
C ARG A 65 -7.30 -7.36 -9.85
N ASN A 66 -8.58 -7.63 -10.10
CA ASN A 66 -9.16 -7.54 -11.44
C ASN A 66 -9.16 -6.09 -11.91
N LEU A 67 -8.31 -5.80 -12.88
CA LEU A 67 -8.28 -4.52 -13.58
C LEU A 67 -9.17 -4.68 -14.82
N HIS A 68 -10.41 -4.20 -14.73
CA HIS A 68 -11.23 -3.96 -15.91
C HIS A 68 -11.06 -2.52 -16.38
N ASP A 69 -11.29 -2.32 -17.66
CA ASP A 69 -11.42 -0.99 -18.23
C ASP A 69 -12.60 -0.26 -17.55
N PRO A 70 -12.44 1.03 -17.23
CA PRO A 70 -13.51 1.78 -16.60
C PRO A 70 -14.73 1.82 -17.50
N ALA A 71 -15.87 1.46 -16.94
CA ALA A 71 -17.13 1.35 -17.67
C ALA A 71 -17.85 2.70 -17.84
N SER A 72 -17.47 3.70 -17.03
CA SER A 72 -18.12 5.01 -17.02
C SER A 72 -17.12 6.14 -16.76
N PRO A 73 -17.40 7.38 -17.22
CA PRO A 73 -16.61 8.56 -16.89
C PRO A 73 -16.49 8.79 -15.38
N VAL A 74 -17.51 8.39 -14.62
CA VAL A 74 -17.54 8.48 -13.17
C VAL A 74 -16.49 7.58 -12.55
N GLU A 75 -16.43 6.32 -13.00
CA GLU A 75 -15.44 5.37 -12.52
C GLU A 75 -14.01 5.86 -12.80
N VAL A 76 -13.76 6.39 -14.00
CA VAL A 76 -12.47 7.02 -14.37
C VAL A 76 -12.12 8.12 -13.38
N GLN A 77 -13.09 8.99 -13.07
CA GLN A 77 -12.88 10.11 -12.16
C GLN A 77 -12.56 9.64 -10.73
N VAL A 78 -13.33 8.68 -10.18
CA VAL A 78 -13.09 8.13 -8.84
C VAL A 78 -11.70 7.47 -8.76
N ARG A 79 -11.31 6.69 -9.78
CA ARG A 79 -9.98 6.07 -9.86
C ARG A 79 -8.87 7.12 -9.86
N SER A 80 -9.01 8.16 -10.68
CA SER A 80 -8.04 9.26 -10.78
C SER A 80 -7.88 10.02 -9.46
N LEU A 81 -8.99 10.39 -8.81
CA LEU A 81 -8.99 11.10 -7.52
C LEU A 81 -8.34 10.25 -6.42
N THR A 82 -8.62 8.94 -6.39
CA THR A 82 -8.05 8.03 -5.41
C THR A 82 -6.53 7.89 -5.56
N VAL A 83 -6.02 7.83 -6.80
CA VAL A 83 -4.57 7.81 -7.08
C VAL A 83 -3.89 9.11 -6.66
N GLN A 84 -4.56 10.25 -6.87
CA GLN A 84 -4.07 11.57 -6.44
C GLN A 84 -4.17 11.80 -4.93
N GLY A 85 -4.77 10.89 -4.17
CA GLY A 85 -4.98 11.04 -2.72
C GLY A 85 -6.12 12.02 -2.35
N LYS A 86 -6.97 12.39 -3.30
CA LYS A 86 -8.12 13.29 -3.11
C LYS A 86 -9.36 12.51 -2.68
N TYR A 87 -9.31 11.90 -1.49
CA TYR A 87 -10.34 10.94 -1.07
C TYR A 87 -11.70 11.58 -0.81
N GLU A 88 -11.76 12.80 -0.27
CA GLU A 88 -13.04 13.50 -0.04
C GLU A 88 -13.79 13.74 -1.35
N GLU A 89 -13.08 14.17 -2.40
CA GLU A 89 -13.66 14.33 -3.74
C GLU A 89 -14.10 12.96 -4.30
N ALA A 90 -13.34 11.89 -4.04
CA ALA A 90 -13.70 10.54 -4.46
C ALA A 90 -14.98 10.03 -3.76
N PHE A 91 -15.15 10.29 -2.46
CA PHE A 91 -16.38 9.97 -1.73
C PHE A 91 -17.58 10.69 -2.34
N GLN A 92 -17.47 12.00 -2.62
CA GLN A 92 -18.53 12.79 -3.23
C GLN A 92 -18.95 12.24 -4.61
N GLN A 93 -18.00 11.76 -5.42
CA GLN A 93 -18.32 11.17 -6.72
C GLN A 93 -19.06 9.83 -6.62
N LEU A 94 -18.97 9.13 -5.49
CA LEU A 94 -19.62 7.84 -5.25
C LEU A 94 -21.02 7.98 -4.62
N GLU A 95 -21.32 9.12 -3.98
CA GLU A 95 -22.60 9.36 -3.32
C GLU A 95 -23.79 9.18 -4.30
N GLY A 96 -24.71 8.29 -3.95
CA GLY A 96 -25.93 8.04 -4.72
C GLY A 96 -25.71 7.25 -6.01
N ARG A 97 -24.50 6.74 -6.27
CA ARG A 97 -24.15 6.00 -7.50
C ARG A 97 -23.91 4.51 -7.28
N LEU A 98 -23.95 4.05 -6.03
CA LEU A 98 -23.84 2.64 -5.65
C LEU A 98 -25.21 2.01 -5.40
N GLY A 99 -25.24 0.72 -5.08
CA GLY A 99 -26.41 0.04 -4.56
C GLY A 99 -26.90 0.62 -3.23
N ALA A 100 -28.12 0.27 -2.83
CA ALA A 100 -28.74 0.83 -1.63
C ALA A 100 -28.00 0.46 -0.33
N ALA A 101 -27.41 -0.74 -0.25
CA ALA A 101 -26.64 -1.16 0.92
C ALA A 101 -25.33 -0.37 1.00
N GLU A 102 -24.62 -0.26 -0.12
CA GLU A 102 -23.34 0.41 -0.22
C GLU A 102 -23.46 1.92 0.03
N ASN A 103 -24.49 2.58 -0.52
CA ASN A 103 -24.72 4.02 -0.31
C ASN A 103 -25.12 4.35 1.14
N ASN A 104 -25.96 3.52 1.76
CA ASN A 104 -26.55 3.87 3.07
C ASN A 104 -25.71 3.39 4.26
N LEU A 105 -24.88 2.37 4.07
CA LEU A 105 -24.11 1.75 5.15
C LEU A 105 -22.61 1.81 4.88
N ASP A 106 -22.14 1.19 3.81
CA ASP A 106 -20.71 0.90 3.65
C ASP A 106 -19.90 2.15 3.27
N LEU A 107 -20.43 3.02 2.41
CA LEU A 107 -19.78 4.27 2.01
C LEU A 107 -19.67 5.26 3.19
N PRO A 108 -20.73 5.51 4.00
CA PRO A 108 -20.62 6.30 5.23
C PRO A 108 -19.62 5.72 6.23
N GLN A 109 -19.62 4.39 6.44
CA GLN A 109 -18.66 3.74 7.34
C GLN A 109 -17.21 3.93 6.85
N LEU A 110 -16.97 3.78 5.54
CA LEU A 110 -15.66 4.01 4.95
C LEU A 110 -15.20 5.46 5.14
N ARG A 111 -16.11 6.42 4.97
CA ARG A 111 -15.83 7.85 5.21
C ARG A 111 -15.50 8.12 6.68
N ALA A 112 -16.21 7.50 7.62
CA ALA A 112 -15.90 7.60 9.05
C ALA A 112 -14.50 7.06 9.38
N ARG A 113 -14.11 5.92 8.79
CA ARG A 113 -12.73 5.37 8.92
C ARG A 113 -11.68 6.32 8.36
N TYR A 114 -11.95 6.95 7.22
CA TYR A 114 -11.05 7.95 6.65
C TYR A 114 -10.87 9.16 7.58
N ASN A 115 -11.94 9.66 8.19
CA ASN A 115 -11.86 10.76 9.16
C ASN A 115 -11.08 10.38 10.42
N ALA A 116 -11.26 9.15 10.92
CA ALA A 116 -10.48 8.62 12.03
C ALA A 116 -8.99 8.52 11.68
N TRP A 117 -8.66 8.02 10.49
CA TRP A 117 -7.30 7.98 9.97
C TRP A 117 -6.69 9.38 9.85
N LEU A 118 -7.44 10.36 9.30
CA LEU A 118 -6.98 11.74 9.16
C LEU A 118 -6.67 12.37 10.52
N THR A 119 -7.52 12.10 11.51
CA THR A 119 -7.32 12.55 12.90
C THR A 119 -6.06 11.92 13.50
N ALA A 120 -5.89 10.60 13.36
CA ALA A 120 -4.72 9.89 13.88
C ALA A 120 -3.41 10.36 13.20
N LYS A 121 -3.45 10.58 11.88
CA LYS A 121 -2.34 11.13 11.12
C LYS A 121 -1.96 12.54 11.59
N ASN A 122 -2.95 13.41 11.78
CA ASN A 122 -2.71 14.80 12.20
C ASN A 122 -2.24 14.89 13.66
N ALA A 123 -2.67 13.96 14.52
CA ALA A 123 -2.20 13.88 15.90
C ALA A 123 -0.72 13.46 16.01
N GLY A 124 -0.15 12.82 14.98
CA GLY A 124 1.28 12.48 14.91
C GLY A 124 1.75 11.40 15.90
N ALA A 125 0.86 10.82 16.70
CA ALA A 125 1.17 9.82 17.73
C ALA A 125 1.00 8.36 17.26
N ALA A 126 0.45 8.13 16.06
CA ALA A 126 0.19 6.80 15.52
C ALA A 126 1.42 6.22 14.78
N ASP A 127 1.58 4.90 14.80
CA ASP A 127 2.61 4.20 14.01
C ASP A 127 2.36 4.44 12.52
N SER A 128 3.39 4.88 11.80
CA SER A 128 3.30 5.17 10.37
C SER A 128 2.89 3.96 9.54
N ARG A 129 3.27 2.75 9.96
CA ARG A 129 2.91 1.50 9.27
C ARG A 129 1.42 1.21 9.38
N ASP A 130 0.83 1.48 10.54
CA ASP A 130 -0.61 1.30 10.76
C ASP A 130 -1.40 2.33 9.96
N LEU A 131 -0.93 3.58 9.91
CA LEU A 131 -1.51 4.61 9.06
C LEU A 131 -1.42 4.25 7.58
N ASP A 132 -0.28 3.75 7.10
CA ASP A 132 -0.09 3.34 5.71
C ASP A 132 -0.98 2.14 5.35
N LEU A 133 -1.14 1.19 6.25
CA LEU A 133 -2.01 0.04 6.06
C LEU A 133 -3.48 0.47 5.98
N GLU A 134 -3.92 1.35 6.88
CA GLU A 134 -5.32 1.80 6.90
C GLU A 134 -5.67 2.66 5.68
N ILE A 135 -4.78 3.57 5.25
CA ILE A 135 -5.05 4.35 4.03
C ILE A 135 -5.07 3.49 2.77
N ASN A 136 -4.25 2.43 2.71
CA ASN A 136 -4.28 1.49 1.60
C ASN A 136 -5.56 0.65 1.59
N ARG A 137 -6.10 0.28 2.76
CA ARG A 137 -7.43 -0.34 2.86
C ARG A 137 -8.52 0.61 2.35
N ILE A 138 -8.50 1.87 2.76
CA ILE A 138 -9.46 2.88 2.30
C ILE A 138 -9.40 3.04 0.77
N ARG A 139 -8.20 3.18 0.21
CA ARG A 139 -7.97 3.23 -1.24
C ARG A 139 -8.55 2.01 -1.95
N TYR A 140 -8.26 0.82 -1.44
CA TYR A 140 -8.74 -0.42 -2.03
C TYR A 140 -10.28 -0.47 -2.06
N THR A 141 -10.94 -0.10 -0.97
CA THR A 141 -12.41 -0.10 -0.89
C THR A 141 -13.02 0.96 -1.82
N LEU A 142 -12.47 2.19 -1.88
CA LEU A 142 -12.94 3.21 -2.82
C LEU A 142 -12.89 2.73 -4.27
N LEU A 143 -11.81 2.07 -4.65
CA LEU A 143 -11.68 1.56 -6.01
C LEU A 143 -12.55 0.32 -6.26
N THR A 144 -12.86 -0.45 -5.21
CA THR A 144 -13.86 -1.53 -5.29
C THR A 144 -15.26 -0.97 -5.53
N PHE A 145 -15.64 0.10 -4.82
CA PHE A 145 -16.91 0.79 -5.07
C PHE A 145 -16.99 1.41 -6.46
N ALA A 146 -15.91 2.01 -6.95
CA ALA A 146 -15.86 2.54 -8.31
C ALA A 146 -16.22 1.46 -9.36
N ASN A 147 -15.76 0.24 -9.14
CA ASN A 147 -16.02 -0.91 -10.02
C ASN A 147 -17.46 -1.45 -9.93
N GLN A 148 -18.24 -1.03 -8.92
CA GLN A 148 -19.62 -1.45 -8.69
C GLN A 148 -20.64 -0.43 -9.19
N ILE A 149 -20.19 0.71 -9.73
CA ILE A 149 -21.09 1.71 -10.31
C ILE A 149 -21.86 1.05 -11.46
N PRO A 150 -23.21 1.04 -11.42
CA PRO A 150 -24.01 0.49 -12.51
C PRO A 150 -23.64 1.15 -13.83
N GLN A 151 -23.48 0.35 -14.89
CA GLN A 151 -23.29 0.89 -16.23
C GLN A 151 -24.59 1.56 -16.70
N PRO A 152 -24.51 2.66 -17.46
CA PRO A 152 -25.67 3.27 -18.09
C PRO A 152 -26.36 2.33 -19.09
#